data_AF-A0A4Y2X902-F1
#
_entry.id   AF-A0A4Y2X902-F1
#
_cell.length_a   1.000
_cell.length_b   1.000
_cell.length_c   1.000
_cell.angle_alpha   90.00
_cell.angle_beta   90.00
_cell.angle_gamma   90.00
#
_symmetry.space_group_name_H-M   'P 1'
#
loop_
_entity.id
_entity.type
_entity.pdbx_description
1 polymer ?
#
loop_
_entity_poly.entity_id
_entity_poly.type
_entity_poly.pdbx_seq_one_letter_code
_entity_poly.pdbx_strand_id
1 'polypeptide(L)'
;MLDGRTPLLVFERGTVTGVRYRNKILVLYRLFRGAVGPEFILMDDNARPHRALLVDQFLESEDIRRMDWPATSPDLNPIEHVWDALGRAIATRNSPPSTNQEMKTALLNEWDQLPQEMINCLISSMKSRCKACISVRGDHTPY
;
A
#
# COMPACT_ATOMS: atom_id res chain seq x y z
N MET A 1 -3.79 17.82 8.78
CA MET A 1 -2.48 17.16 8.53
C MET A 1 -2.83 15.74 8.15
N LEU A 2 -2.51 15.30 6.93
CA LEU A 2 -2.76 13.91 6.53
C LEU A 2 -1.77 13.07 7.34
N ASP A 3 -2.27 12.44 8.40
CA ASP A 3 -1.61 11.36 9.09
C ASP A 3 -1.25 10.30 8.03
N GLY A 4 0.03 9.93 7.95
CA GLY A 4 0.61 9.23 6.79
C GLY A 4 0.15 7.78 6.59
N ARG A 5 -1.03 7.38 7.11
CA ARG A 5 -1.64 6.07 6.94
C ARG A 5 -3.12 6.21 6.58
N THR A 6 -3.54 5.45 5.58
CA THR A 6 -4.97 5.31 5.26
C THR A 6 -5.61 4.25 6.17
N PRO A 7 -6.95 4.18 6.24
CA PRO A 7 -7.61 3.04 6.86
C PRO A 7 -7.20 1.71 6.19
N LEU A 8 -6.99 0.67 7.00
CA LEU A 8 -6.81 -0.70 6.50
C LEU A 8 -8.17 -1.29 6.11
N LEU A 9 -8.34 -1.65 4.83
CA LEU A 9 -9.57 -2.25 4.33
C LEU A 9 -9.47 -3.78 4.31
N VAL A 10 -10.28 -4.46 5.11
CA VAL A 10 -10.36 -5.93 5.14
C VAL A 10 -11.55 -6.42 4.31
N PHE A 11 -11.27 -7.22 3.28
CA PHE A 11 -12.28 -7.85 2.43
C PHE A 11 -12.57 -9.27 2.92
N GLU A 12 -13.76 -9.50 3.50
CA GLU A 12 -14.11 -10.80 4.11
C GLU A 12 -14.35 -11.93 3.10
N ARG A 13 -14.68 -11.60 1.83
CA ARG A 13 -15.00 -12.58 0.79
C ARG A 13 -14.56 -12.15 -0.59
N GLY A 14 -14.06 -13.10 -1.37
CA GLY A 14 -13.66 -12.92 -2.75
C GLY A 14 -12.34 -12.14 -2.90
N THR A 15 -11.89 -11.97 -4.14
CA THR A 15 -10.66 -11.27 -4.46
C THR A 15 -10.90 -9.78 -4.72
N VAL A 16 -9.83 -8.98 -4.71
CA VAL A 16 -9.88 -7.59 -5.18
C VAL A 16 -9.92 -7.60 -6.70
N THR A 17 -11.05 -7.21 -7.28
CA THR A 17 -11.21 -7.00 -8.73
C THR A 17 -10.96 -5.53 -9.07
N GLY A 18 -10.77 -5.18 -10.35
CA GLY A 18 -10.64 -3.77 -10.75
C GLY A 18 -11.83 -2.92 -10.29
N VAL A 19 -13.06 -3.45 -10.38
CA VAL A 19 -14.28 -2.77 -9.89
C VAL A 19 -14.21 -2.53 -8.38
N ARG A 20 -13.77 -3.52 -7.60
CA ARG A 20 -13.61 -3.36 -6.14
C ARG A 20 -12.50 -2.38 -5.81
N TYR A 21 -11.37 -2.46 -6.51
CA TYR A 21 -10.24 -1.53 -6.35
C TYR A 21 -10.70 -0.09 -6.59
N ARG A 22 -11.38 0.19 -7.72
CA ARG A 22 -11.96 1.51 -7.99
C ARG A 22 -12.92 1.95 -6.89
N ASN A 23 -13.96 1.16 -6.61
CA ASN A 23 -15.08 1.58 -5.77
C ASN A 23 -14.77 1.66 -4.27
N LYS A 24 -13.77 0.91 -3.80
CA LYS A 24 -13.45 0.80 -2.37
C LYS A 24 -12.12 1.43 -2.00
N ILE A 25 -11.14 1.39 -2.90
CA ILE A 25 -9.78 1.85 -2.63
C ILE A 25 -9.56 3.23 -3.27
N LEU A 26 -9.73 3.37 -4.59
CA LEU A 26 -9.41 4.63 -5.29
C LEU A 26 -10.30 5.82 -4.90
N VAL A 27 -11.52 5.57 -4.41
CA VAL A 27 -12.37 6.63 -3.85
C VAL A 27 -11.70 7.33 -2.66
N LEU A 28 -10.89 6.63 -1.87
CA LEU A 28 -10.11 7.25 -0.80
C LEU A 28 -9.02 8.14 -1.38
N TYR A 29 -8.27 7.63 -2.36
CA TYR A 29 -7.18 8.36 -3.03
C TYR A 29 -7.65 9.62 -3.75
N ARG A 30 -8.89 9.66 -4.26
CA ARG A 30 -9.53 10.88 -4.75
C ARG A 30 -9.57 11.99 -3.69
N LEU A 31 -9.89 11.65 -2.45
CA LEU A 31 -9.92 12.63 -1.35
C LEU A 31 -8.51 13.16 -1.06
N PHE A 32 -7.51 12.28 -1.07
CA PHE A 32 -6.10 12.67 -0.91
C PHE A 32 -5.61 13.54 -2.07
N ARG A 33 -5.98 13.22 -3.32
CA ARG A 33 -5.69 14.07 -4.48
C ARG A 33 -6.28 15.47 -4.31
N GLY A 34 -7.49 15.58 -3.80
CA GLY A 34 -8.13 16.87 -3.49
C GLY A 34 -7.41 17.65 -2.39
N ALA A 35 -6.89 16.97 -1.36
CA ALA A 35 -6.20 17.59 -0.24
C ALA A 35 -4.73 17.98 -0.53
N VAL A 36 -3.99 17.13 -1.26
CA VAL A 36 -2.57 17.32 -1.59
C VAL A 36 -2.40 18.24 -2.81
N GLY A 37 -3.34 18.22 -3.74
CA GLY A 37 -3.22 18.99 -4.98
C GLY A 37 -2.46 18.25 -6.09
N PRO A 38 -2.09 18.94 -7.19
CA PRO A 38 -1.60 18.32 -8.43
C PRO A 38 -0.30 17.54 -8.27
N GLU A 39 0.43 17.75 -7.18
CA GLU A 39 1.64 16.99 -6.84
C GLU A 39 1.36 15.60 -6.27
N PHE A 40 0.09 15.25 -6.03
CA PHE A 40 -0.27 13.89 -5.64
C PHE A 40 0.04 12.90 -6.77
N ILE A 41 0.81 11.87 -6.43
CA ILE A 41 1.13 10.76 -7.32
C ILE A 41 0.71 9.47 -6.63
N LEU A 42 -0.15 8.70 -7.29
CA LEU A 42 -0.49 7.34 -6.86
C LEU A 42 0.66 6.41 -7.22
N MET A 43 1.11 5.64 -6.24
CA MET A 43 2.01 4.51 -6.44
C MET A 43 1.24 3.22 -6.11
N ASP A 44 1.23 2.30 -7.06
CA ASP A 44 0.72 0.95 -6.93
C ASP A 44 1.65 -0.02 -7.69
N ASP A 45 1.47 -1.32 -7.46
CA ASP A 45 2.14 -2.34 -8.27
C ASP A 45 1.38 -2.60 -9.58
N ASN A 46 1.97 -3.43 -10.44
CA ASN A 46 1.36 -3.83 -11.71
C ASN A 46 0.34 -4.97 -11.57
N ALA A 47 -0.29 -5.17 -10.41
CA ALA A 47 -1.29 -6.21 -10.24
C ALA A 47 -2.47 -6.01 -11.21
N ARG A 48 -3.03 -7.13 -11.71
CA ARG A 48 -4.10 -7.12 -12.73
C ARG A 48 -5.29 -6.19 -12.39
N PRO A 49 -5.78 -6.11 -11.13
CA PRO A 49 -6.86 -5.18 -10.78
C PRO A 49 -6.50 -3.71 -10.96
N HIS A 50 -5.24 -3.32 -10.70
CA HIS A 50 -4.76 -1.94 -10.78
C HIS A 50 -4.58 -1.47 -12.23
N ARG A 51 -4.35 -2.43 -13.14
CA ARG A 51 -4.15 -2.19 -14.58
C ARG A 51 -5.40 -2.51 -15.42
N ALA A 52 -6.57 -2.56 -14.78
CA ALA A 52 -7.84 -2.72 -15.50
C ALA A 52 -8.22 -1.41 -16.21
N LEU A 53 -8.80 -1.49 -17.42
CA LEU A 53 -9.21 -0.30 -18.19
C LEU A 53 -10.08 0.68 -17.38
N LEU A 54 -11.03 0.17 -16.60
CA LEU A 54 -11.92 0.99 -15.77
C LEU A 54 -11.18 1.75 -14.67
N VAL A 55 -10.02 1.26 -14.24
CA VAL A 55 -9.16 1.91 -13.25
C VAL A 55 -8.39 3.03 -13.92
N ASP A 56 -7.80 2.78 -15.09
CA ASP A 56 -7.09 3.82 -15.85
C ASP A 56 -8.03 4.99 -16.20
N GLN A 57 -9.25 4.69 -16.68
CA GLN A 57 -10.29 5.69 -16.94
C GLN A 57 -10.67 6.51 -15.70
N PHE A 58 -10.72 5.86 -14.53
CA PHE A 58 -11.03 6.55 -13.28
C PHE A 58 -9.91 7.51 -12.87
N LEU A 59 -8.65 7.06 -12.94
CA LEU A 59 -7.49 7.88 -12.59
C LEU A 59 -7.39 9.10 -13.52
N GLU A 60 -7.64 8.92 -14.82
CA GLU A 60 -7.71 10.02 -15.79
C GLU A 60 -8.82 11.02 -15.44
N SER A 61 -10.03 10.53 -15.14
CA SER A 61 -11.17 11.40 -14.82
C SER A 61 -10.99 12.20 -13.52
N GLU A 62 -10.18 11.71 -12.59
CA GLU A 62 -9.89 12.35 -11.31
C GLU A 62 -8.56 13.14 -11.32
N ASP A 63 -7.90 13.27 -12.47
CA ASP A 63 -6.58 13.90 -12.62
C ASP A 63 -5.55 13.35 -11.61
N ILE A 64 -5.55 12.02 -11.44
CA ILE A 64 -4.61 11.30 -10.58
C ILE A 64 -3.49 10.74 -11.44
N ARG A 65 -2.29 11.31 -11.29
CA ARG A 65 -1.08 10.76 -11.90
C ARG A 65 -0.70 9.47 -11.19
N ARG A 66 -0.39 8.43 -11.97
CA ARG A 66 0.17 7.17 -11.46
C ARG A 66 1.66 7.10 -11.78
N MET A 67 2.45 6.65 -10.82
CA MET A 67 3.88 6.40 -10.99
C MET A 67 4.09 5.15 -11.86
N ASP A 68 5.08 5.21 -12.77
CA ASP A 68 5.57 4.02 -13.44
C ASP A 68 6.31 3.12 -12.44
N TRP A 69 5.90 1.86 -12.38
CA TRP A 69 6.47 0.89 -11.45
C TRP A 69 7.10 -0.28 -12.21
N PRO A 70 8.32 -0.70 -11.90
CA PRO A 70 8.93 -1.88 -12.52
C PRO A 70 8.17 -3.16 -12.14
N ALA A 71 8.09 -4.10 -13.08
CA ALA A 71 7.52 -5.41 -12.80
C ALA A 71 8.42 -6.18 -11.82
N THR A 72 7.81 -7.01 -10.97
CA THR A 72 8.52 -7.93 -10.05
C THR A 72 9.54 -7.25 -9.12
N SER A 73 9.24 -6.04 -8.64
CA SER A 73 10.10 -5.30 -7.69
C SER A 73 9.42 -5.08 -6.34
N PRO A 74 9.17 -6.15 -5.56
CA PRO A 74 8.62 -6.02 -4.20
C PRO A 74 9.60 -5.35 -3.24
N ASP A 75 10.91 -5.50 -3.47
CA ASP A 75 12.01 -4.89 -2.71
C ASP A 75 11.97 -3.35 -2.76
N LEU A 76 11.46 -2.79 -3.85
CA LEU A 76 11.23 -1.36 -3.98
C LEU A 76 9.95 -0.89 -3.29
N ASN A 77 8.98 -1.75 -3.02
CA ASN A 77 7.66 -1.37 -2.53
C ASN A 77 7.64 -1.27 -0.99
N PRO A 78 7.57 -0.06 -0.41
CA PRO A 78 7.64 0.09 1.04
C PRO A 78 6.47 -0.54 1.79
N ILE A 79 5.32 -0.75 1.12
CA ILE A 79 4.16 -1.37 1.76
C ILE A 79 4.42 -2.82 2.16
N GLU A 80 5.33 -3.53 1.48
CA GLU A 80 5.71 -4.89 1.84
C GLU A 80 6.33 -4.96 3.23
N HIS A 81 7.12 -3.95 3.61
CA HIS A 81 7.69 -3.84 4.95
C HIS A 81 6.63 -3.51 6.00
N VAL A 82 5.61 -2.75 5.62
CA VAL A 82 4.47 -2.48 6.50
C VAL A 82 3.67 -3.77 6.75
N TRP A 83 3.46 -4.59 5.70
CA TRP A 83 2.81 -5.89 5.84
C TRP A 83 3.60 -6.86 6.71
N ASP A 84 4.91 -6.92 6.54
CA ASP A 84 5.81 -7.72 7.34
C ASP A 84 5.82 -7.27 8.82
N ALA A 85 5.86 -5.97 9.08
CA ALA A 85 5.71 -5.43 10.44
C ALA A 85 4.37 -5.78 11.08
N LEU A 86 3.27 -5.67 10.31
CA LEU A 86 1.94 -6.05 10.76
C LEU A 86 1.85 -7.55 11.06
N GLY A 87 2.41 -8.40 10.18
CA GLY A 87 2.47 -9.85 10.36
C GLY A 87 3.24 -10.26 11.61
N ARG A 88 4.39 -9.63 11.87
CA ARG A 88 5.14 -9.82 13.13
C ARG A 88 4.33 -9.41 14.35
N ALA A 89 3.69 -8.24 14.31
CA ALA A 89 2.88 -7.76 15.43
C ALA A 89 1.79 -8.79 15.79
N ILE A 90 1.06 -9.29 14.79
CA ILE A 90 0.06 -10.35 14.96
C ILE A 90 0.68 -11.64 15.54
N ALA A 91 1.83 -12.08 15.02
CA ALA A 91 2.50 -13.30 15.47
C ALA A 91 2.98 -13.22 16.93
N THR A 92 3.29 -12.03 17.43
CA THR A 92 3.75 -11.80 18.81
C THR A 92 2.63 -11.52 19.82
N ARG A 93 1.36 -11.54 19.39
CA ARG A 93 0.23 -11.32 20.30
C ARG A 93 0.13 -12.44 21.34
N ASN A 94 -0.10 -12.07 22.59
CA ASN A 94 -0.36 -13.01 23.68
C ASN A 94 -1.57 -13.94 23.41
N SER A 95 -2.58 -13.41 22.71
CA SER A 95 -3.77 -14.15 22.29
C SER A 95 -3.83 -14.19 20.76
N PRO A 96 -3.39 -15.30 20.14
CA PRO A 96 -3.43 -15.44 18.69
C PRO A 96 -4.89 -15.54 18.21
N PRO A 97 -5.25 -14.86 17.11
CA PRO A 97 -6.59 -14.95 16.55
C PRO A 97 -6.88 -16.35 16.01
N SER A 98 -8.02 -16.90 16.38
CA SER A 98 -8.48 -18.26 16.01
C SER A 98 -9.62 -18.27 15.01
N THR A 99 -10.27 -17.12 14.80
CA THR A 99 -11.35 -16.94 13.82
C THR A 99 -11.05 -15.81 12.84
N ASN A 100 -11.73 -15.79 11.69
CA ASN A 100 -11.61 -14.68 10.73
C ASN A 100 -12.00 -13.33 11.34
N GLN A 101 -12.99 -13.32 12.24
CA GLN A 101 -13.41 -12.09 12.92
C GLN A 101 -12.36 -11.61 13.91
N GLU A 102 -11.76 -12.52 14.68
CA GLU A 102 -10.65 -12.19 15.57
C GLU A 102 -9.42 -11.71 14.79
N MET A 103 -9.11 -12.34 13.65
CA MET A 103 -8.02 -11.92 12.77
C MET A 103 -8.25 -10.51 12.23
N LYS A 104 -9.46 -10.21 11.75
CA LYS A 104 -9.83 -8.87 11.29
C LYS A 104 -9.66 -7.83 12.40
N THR A 105 -10.18 -8.11 13.60
CA THR A 105 -10.04 -7.20 14.75
C THR A 105 -8.58 -7.01 15.13
N ALA A 106 -7.79 -8.09 15.16
CA ALA A 106 -6.36 -8.02 15.47
C ALA A 106 -5.61 -7.17 14.43
N LEU A 107 -5.84 -7.38 13.13
CA LEU A 107 -5.21 -6.60 12.07
C LEU A 107 -5.52 -5.11 12.17
N LEU A 108 -6.78 -4.75 12.45
CA LEU A 108 -7.17 -3.35 12.60
C LEU A 108 -6.53 -2.70 13.83
N ASN A 109 -6.47 -3.43 14.96
CA ASN A 109 -5.83 -2.94 16.17
C ASN A 109 -4.32 -2.75 15.98
N GLU A 110 -3.63 -3.73 15.41
CA GLU A 110 -2.18 -3.61 15.18
C GLU A 110 -1.87 -2.53 14.15
N TRP A 111 -2.69 -2.38 13.10
CA TRP A 111 -2.55 -1.29 12.12
C TRP A 111 -2.63 0.10 12.76
N ASP A 112 -3.57 0.31 13.69
CA ASP A 112 -3.71 1.57 14.41
C ASP A 112 -2.55 1.83 15.38
N GLN A 113 -1.88 0.78 15.84
CA GLN A 113 -0.73 0.87 16.73
C GLN A 113 0.63 0.92 16.00
N LEU A 114 0.66 0.71 14.68
CA LEU A 114 1.90 0.83 13.91
C LEU A 114 2.49 2.24 14.06
N PRO A 115 3.77 2.37 14.46
CA PRO A 115 4.38 3.68 14.64
C PRO A 115 4.42 4.47 13.34
N GLN A 116 3.88 5.70 13.34
CA GLN A 116 3.95 6.58 12.18
C GLN A 116 5.40 6.87 11.76
N GLU A 117 6.32 6.91 12.72
CA GLU A 117 7.76 7.06 12.45
C GLU A 117 8.30 5.92 11.58
N MET A 118 7.85 4.68 11.78
CA MET A 118 8.23 3.54 10.94
C MET A 118 7.81 3.79 9.49
N ILE A 119 6.57 4.25 9.26
CA ILE A 119 6.06 4.57 7.93
C ILE A 119 6.88 5.71 7.30
N ASN A 120 7.17 6.76 8.06
CA ASN A 120 7.96 7.90 7.58
C ASN A 120 9.40 7.48 7.20
N CYS A 121 10.02 6.59 7.99
CA CYS A 121 11.33 6.01 7.69
C CYS A 121 11.31 5.18 6.39
N LEU A 122 10.27 4.37 6.20
CA LEU A 122 10.09 3.58 4.97
C LEU A 122 9.94 4.47 3.74
N ILE A 123 9.10 5.52 3.81
CA ILE A 123 8.95 6.51 2.73
C ILE A 123 10.30 7.19 2.43
N SER A 124 11.01 7.63 3.48
CA SER A 124 12.30 8.31 3.34
C SER A 124 13.39 7.40 2.76
N SER A 125 13.25 6.08 2.92
CA SER A 125 14.21 5.08 2.41
C SER A 125 14.16 4.90 0.89
N MET A 126 13.11 5.37 0.20
CA MET A 126 12.90 5.14 -1.24
C MET A 126 14.09 5.54 -2.11
N LYS A 127 14.71 6.68 -1.81
CA LYS A 127 15.90 7.14 -2.54
C LYS A 127 17.06 6.14 -2.42
N SER A 128 17.25 5.53 -1.26
CA SER A 128 18.29 4.54 -1.02
C SER A 128 17.96 3.20 -1.69
N ARG A 129 16.69 2.76 -1.65
CA ARG A 129 16.21 1.57 -2.37
C ARG A 129 16.46 1.67 -3.87
N CYS A 130 16.09 2.80 -4.49
CA CYS A 130 16.35 3.04 -5.91
C CYS A 130 17.85 3.02 -6.23
N LYS A 131 18.70 3.62 -5.39
CA LYS A 131 20.16 3.58 -5.57
C LYS A 131 20.70 2.15 -5.48
N ALA A 132 20.21 1.36 -4.54
CA ALA A 132 20.60 -0.04 -4.40
C ALA A 132 20.23 -0.83 -5.66
N CYS A 133 18.98 -0.70 -6.13
CA CYS A 133 18.50 -1.34 -7.36
C CYS A 133 19.35 -0.96 -8.59
N ILE A 134 19.67 0.33 -8.75
CA ILE A 134 20.56 0.80 -9.82
C ILE A 134 21.96 0.17 -9.70
N SER A 135 22.51 0.08 -8.49
CA SER A 135 23.85 -0.47 -8.26
C SER A 135 23.96 -1.96 -8.63
N VAL A 136 22.87 -2.71 -8.44
CA VAL A 136 22.77 -4.13 -8.84
C VAL A 136 22.15 -4.30 -10.23
N ARG A 137 22.02 -3.21 -11.01
CA ARG A 137 21.49 -3.19 -12.39
C ARG A 137 20.09 -3.80 -12.53
N GLY A 138 19.23 -3.57 -11.53
CA GLY A 138 17.86 -4.06 -11.51
C GLY A 138 17.67 -5.47 -10.94
N ASP A 139 18.74 -6.12 -10.46
CA ASP A 139 18.65 -7.38 -9.73
C ASP A 139 18.10 -7.16 -8.30
N HIS A 140 17.87 -8.27 -7.58
CA HIS A 140 17.32 -8.28 -6.22
C HIS A 140 18.15 -7.42 -5.25
N THR A 141 17.51 -6.51 -4.52
CA THR A 141 18.16 -5.72 -3.46
C THR A 141 17.96 -6.32 -2.06
N PRO A 142 18.77 -5.98 -1.04
CA PRO A 142 18.61 -6.52 0.32
C PRO A 142 17.38 -6.02 1.09
N TYR A 143 16.56 -5.19 0.45
CA TYR A 143 15.35 -4.63 1.04
C TYR A 143 14.19 -5.62 0.93
#